data_AF-A0A7J8HUG7-F1
#
_entry.id   AF-A0A7J8HUG7-F1
#
_cell.length_a   1.000
_cell.length_b   1.000
_cell.length_c   1.000
_cell.angle_alpha   90.00
_cell.angle_beta   90.00
_cell.angle_gamma   90.00
#
_symmetry.space_group_name_H-M   'P 1'
#
loop_
_entity.id
_entity.type
_entity.pdbx_description
1 polymer ?
#
loop_
_entity_poly.entity_id
_entity_poly.type
_entity_poly.pdbx_seq_one_letter_code
_entity_poly.pdbx_strand_id
1 'polypeptide(L)'
;MTPRRPLSTSEKVKVRTLSAEQRTREDIEGSHWNEGLLLGRPPEEPEQPLTENSLLEVLDGAVMMYNLSVHQQLGKMVGVSDDVSEYAMALRDTEDKLRRCPKRRKDILAELTKSQKVFSEKLDHLSRRLAWVHATVYSQEKMLDIYWLLRVCLRTIEHGDRTGSLFAFMPEFYLSVAINSYSALKNYFGPVHSMEELPGYEETLTRLAAILAKHFADTRIVGTDIRDSLMQALASYVCYPHSLRAVERIPEEQRIAMVRSLLAPYEQRPWAQTNWILVRLWRGCGFGYRYTRLPHLLKTKPEDANLPSLQKPCPSTLLQQHMADLLRQDPDVAPSFLNSVLNQLNWAFSEFVGMIQEIQQAAERLERNFVDSRQLKVCATCFDLSVSLLRVLEMTITLVPEIFLDWSQPTSEMLLRRLAQLLNQVLNRVTAERNLFDRVVTLRLPGLESVDHYPILVAVTGILVRLLVHGPASGTDRATSVLLADPCFQLRSICYLLGQPEPPAPGTALPAPDQKRFSLQSYTDYISVEELAQVEQMLTHLTSASAQAAAASLPTSEEDLCPICYAHPISAVFQPCGHKSCKACINQHLMNNKDCFFCKATIVSVEDWEKAANSSATSSAA
;
A
#
# COMPACT_ATOMS: atom_id res chain seq x y z
N MET A 1 0.87 6.30 -40.39
CA MET A 1 -0.46 6.00 -40.94
C MET A 1 -0.39 4.69 -41.71
N THR A 2 -1.04 3.66 -41.15
CA THR A 2 -1.31 2.34 -41.73
C THR A 2 -2.57 1.82 -41.02
N PRO A 3 -3.50 1.13 -41.70
CA PRO A 3 -4.85 0.92 -41.18
C PRO A 3 -4.92 -0.27 -40.21
N ARG A 4 -5.69 -0.10 -39.13
CA ARG A 4 -5.96 -1.13 -38.11
C ARG A 4 -6.75 -2.31 -38.71
N ARG A 5 -6.33 -3.54 -38.38
CA ARG A 5 -7.09 -4.77 -38.62
C ARG A 5 -8.46 -4.73 -37.91
N PRO A 6 -9.52 -5.35 -38.46
CA PRO A 6 -10.78 -5.50 -37.77
C PRO A 6 -10.69 -6.60 -36.69
N LEU A 7 -11.33 -6.34 -35.55
CA LEU A 7 -11.50 -7.27 -34.44
C LEU A 7 -12.30 -8.50 -34.89
N SER A 8 -11.79 -9.69 -34.59
CA SER A 8 -12.49 -10.96 -34.78
C SER A 8 -13.77 -11.02 -33.93
N THR A 9 -14.83 -11.54 -34.53
CA THR A 9 -16.19 -11.67 -33.99
C THR A 9 -16.23 -12.41 -32.66
N SER A 10 -16.65 -11.72 -31.60
CA SER A 10 -17.17 -12.34 -30.39
C SER A 10 -18.44 -13.13 -30.71
N GLU A 11 -18.61 -14.27 -30.05
CA GLU A 11 -19.82 -15.08 -30.12
C GLU A 11 -21.06 -14.20 -29.86
N LYS A 12 -22.01 -14.26 -30.80
CA LYS A 12 -23.27 -13.53 -30.72
C LYS A 12 -24.11 -14.11 -29.57
N VAL A 13 -24.00 -13.52 -28.39
CA VAL A 13 -25.12 -13.50 -27.44
C VAL A 13 -26.25 -12.78 -28.18
N LYS A 14 -27.32 -13.50 -28.54
CA LYS A 14 -28.53 -12.92 -29.13
C LYS A 14 -29.21 -12.06 -28.06
N VAL A 15 -28.75 -10.83 -27.89
CA VAL A 15 -29.53 -9.80 -27.21
C VAL A 15 -30.66 -9.39 -28.16
N ARG A 16 -31.89 -9.78 -27.85
CA ARG A 16 -33.07 -9.24 -28.52
C ARG A 16 -33.18 -7.77 -28.17
N THR A 17 -32.76 -6.90 -29.08
CA THR A 17 -33.01 -5.45 -28.99
C THR A 17 -34.42 -5.16 -29.50
N LEU A 18 -35.39 -5.01 -28.58
CA LEU A 18 -36.68 -4.39 -28.88
C LEU A 18 -36.56 -2.86 -28.76
N SER A 19 -37.15 -2.13 -29.71
CA SER A 19 -37.29 -0.67 -29.62
C SER A 19 -38.13 -0.28 -28.39
N ALA A 20 -37.82 0.84 -27.74
CA ALA A 20 -38.43 1.26 -26.48
C ALA A 20 -39.98 1.32 -26.53
N GLU A 21 -40.54 1.61 -27.69
CA GLU A 21 -41.98 1.72 -27.96
C GLU A 21 -42.71 0.36 -28.06
N GLN A 22 -41.97 -0.76 -28.13
CA GLN A 22 -42.51 -2.11 -28.29
C GLN A 22 -42.41 -2.98 -27.03
N ARG A 23 -41.95 -2.43 -25.91
CA ARG A 23 -41.77 -3.19 -24.66
C ARG A 23 -43.11 -3.29 -23.92
N THR A 24 -43.64 -4.49 -23.78
CA THR A 24 -44.79 -4.73 -22.91
C THR A 24 -44.35 -4.90 -21.45
N ARG A 25 -45.27 -4.71 -20.49
CA ARG A 25 -44.99 -4.93 -19.06
C ARG A 25 -44.47 -6.35 -18.78
N GLU A 26 -44.97 -7.33 -19.53
CA GLU A 26 -44.55 -8.74 -19.46
C GLU A 26 -43.13 -8.98 -20.01
N ASP A 27 -42.66 -8.18 -20.98
CA ASP A 27 -41.27 -8.23 -21.47
C ASP A 27 -40.28 -7.66 -20.43
N ILE A 28 -40.76 -6.78 -19.55
CA ILE A 28 -39.98 -6.10 -18.51
C ILE A 28 -39.96 -6.93 -17.22
N GLU A 29 -41.12 -7.39 -16.76
CA GLU A 29 -41.31 -8.12 -15.49
C GLU A 29 -41.10 -9.64 -15.63
N GLY A 30 -41.17 -10.19 -16.85
CA GLY A 30 -41.10 -11.63 -17.12
C GLY A 30 -42.47 -12.32 -16.97
N SER A 31 -42.62 -13.50 -17.59
CA SER A 31 -43.78 -14.37 -17.39
C SER A 31 -43.36 -15.64 -16.67
N HIS A 32 -44.31 -16.43 -16.16
CA HIS A 32 -44.08 -17.65 -15.36
C HIS A 32 -43.17 -18.71 -16.04
N TRP A 33 -42.86 -18.53 -17.33
CA TRP A 33 -42.06 -19.41 -18.18
C TRP A 33 -40.95 -18.70 -18.97
N ASN A 34 -40.70 -17.40 -18.75
CA ASN A 34 -39.70 -16.63 -19.49
C ASN A 34 -38.96 -15.62 -18.59
N GLU A 35 -37.63 -15.67 -18.59
CA GLU A 35 -36.75 -14.78 -17.81
C GLU A 35 -36.85 -13.34 -18.32
N GLY A 36 -37.58 -12.49 -17.60
CA GLY A 36 -37.73 -11.05 -17.89
C GLY A 36 -36.46 -10.24 -17.56
N LEU A 37 -36.35 -9.05 -18.14
CA LEU A 37 -35.19 -8.16 -17.99
C LEU A 37 -35.04 -7.55 -16.57
N LEU A 38 -36.11 -7.49 -15.78
CA LEU A 38 -36.12 -6.90 -14.42
C LEU A 38 -36.54 -7.90 -13.33
N LEU A 39 -35.89 -9.06 -13.25
CA LEU A 39 -35.93 -9.90 -12.04
C LEU A 39 -35.17 -9.18 -10.91
N GLY A 40 -35.84 -8.24 -10.24
CA GLY A 40 -35.23 -7.48 -9.15
C GLY A 40 -36.19 -7.11 -8.03
N ARG A 41 -37.44 -7.60 -8.08
CA ARG A 41 -38.38 -7.39 -6.97
C ARG A 41 -38.11 -8.39 -5.86
N PRO A 42 -37.71 -7.97 -4.64
CA PRO A 42 -37.54 -8.90 -3.54
C PRO A 42 -38.89 -9.57 -3.22
N PRO A 43 -38.91 -10.87 -2.88
CA PRO A 43 -40.15 -11.63 -2.65
C PRO A 43 -40.99 -11.11 -1.47
N GLU A 44 -40.42 -10.24 -0.65
CA GLU A 44 -41.03 -9.63 0.54
C GLU A 44 -41.82 -8.34 0.22
N GLU A 45 -41.77 -7.82 -1.01
CA GLU A 45 -42.42 -6.55 -1.34
C GLU A 45 -43.95 -6.66 -1.53
N PRO A 46 -44.75 -5.85 -0.80
CA PRO A 46 -46.19 -5.77 -1.03
C PRO A 46 -46.50 -5.09 -2.38
N GLU A 47 -47.47 -5.59 -3.13
CA GLU A 47 -47.98 -5.05 -4.43
C GLU A 47 -48.59 -3.63 -4.37
N GLN A 48 -48.38 -2.89 -3.29
CA GLN A 48 -49.01 -1.59 -3.10
C GLN A 48 -48.38 -0.55 -4.04
N PRO A 49 -49.19 0.21 -4.79
CA PRO A 49 -48.70 1.28 -5.64
C PRO A 49 -48.09 2.40 -4.78
N LEU A 50 -46.95 2.93 -5.22
CA LEU A 50 -46.34 4.13 -4.63
C LEU A 50 -47.31 5.31 -4.82
N THR A 51 -47.82 5.87 -3.73
CA THR A 51 -48.73 7.02 -3.76
C THR A 51 -47.96 8.32 -3.97
N GLU A 52 -48.51 9.26 -4.75
CA GLU A 52 -48.04 10.66 -4.78
C GLU A 52 -48.17 11.26 -3.36
N ASN A 53 -47.10 11.84 -2.83
CA ASN A 53 -46.86 12.18 -1.40
C ASN A 53 -46.36 11.03 -0.50
N SER A 54 -45.49 10.17 -1.02
CA SER A 54 -44.85 9.11 -0.23
C SER A 54 -43.84 9.68 0.78
N LEU A 55 -43.84 9.15 2.01
CA LEU A 55 -42.77 9.38 2.99
C LEU A 55 -41.37 9.04 2.42
N LEU A 56 -41.32 8.19 1.39
CA LEU A 56 -40.10 7.87 0.67
C LEU A 56 -39.53 9.09 -0.07
N GLU A 57 -40.35 9.94 -0.69
CA GLU A 57 -39.87 11.13 -1.39
C GLU A 57 -39.25 12.14 -0.42
N VAL A 58 -39.86 12.31 0.77
CA VAL A 58 -39.32 13.17 1.83
C VAL A 58 -38.00 12.59 2.36
N LEU A 59 -37.91 11.27 2.50
CA LEU A 59 -36.69 10.60 2.93
C LEU A 59 -35.57 10.76 1.90
N ASP A 60 -35.84 10.52 0.63
CA ASP A 60 -34.91 10.72 -0.48
C ASP A 60 -34.40 12.17 -0.50
N GLY A 61 -35.31 13.13 -0.33
CA GLY A 61 -34.98 14.55 -0.20
C GLY A 61 -34.06 14.83 0.99
N ALA A 62 -34.29 14.22 2.15
CA ALA A 62 -33.44 14.38 3.34
C ALA A 62 -32.03 13.82 3.12
N VAL A 63 -31.91 12.62 2.54
CA VAL A 63 -30.62 11.99 2.21
C VAL A 63 -29.87 12.84 1.17
N MET A 64 -30.57 13.29 0.13
CA MET A 64 -29.99 14.12 -0.92
C MET A 64 -29.51 15.48 -0.38
N MET A 65 -30.28 16.13 0.50
CA MET A 65 -29.87 17.38 1.15
C MET A 65 -28.61 17.20 2.00
N TYR A 66 -28.50 16.06 2.70
CA TYR A 66 -27.29 15.75 3.46
C TYR A 66 -26.06 15.60 2.55
N ASN A 67 -26.21 14.86 1.44
CA ASN A 67 -25.16 14.66 0.45
C ASN A 67 -24.69 15.98 -0.18
N LEU A 68 -25.65 16.83 -0.58
CA LEU A 68 -25.37 18.06 -1.33
C LEU A 68 -24.77 19.17 -0.46
N SER A 69 -25.13 19.24 0.84
CA SER A 69 -24.80 20.42 1.64
C SER A 69 -24.44 20.15 3.10
N VAL A 70 -25.24 19.36 3.83
CA VAL A 70 -25.11 19.27 5.30
C VAL A 70 -23.74 18.73 5.70
N HIS A 71 -23.27 17.66 5.05
CA HIS A 71 -21.99 17.06 5.39
C HIS A 71 -20.82 18.06 5.28
N GLN A 72 -20.76 18.82 4.18
CA GLN A 72 -19.72 19.83 3.97
C GLN A 72 -19.79 20.96 5.02
N GLN A 73 -20.99 21.36 5.42
CA GLN A 73 -21.17 22.39 6.45
C GLN A 73 -20.76 21.90 7.83
N LEU A 74 -21.04 20.63 8.17
CA LEU A 74 -20.51 20.00 9.38
C LEU A 74 -18.97 20.05 9.38
N GLY A 75 -18.33 19.63 8.28
CA GLY A 75 -16.87 19.69 8.17
C GLY A 75 -16.29 21.10 8.36
N LYS A 76 -16.93 22.14 7.79
CA LYS A 76 -16.49 23.54 7.97
C LYS A 76 -16.55 24.01 9.42
N MET A 77 -17.48 23.50 10.22
CA MET A 77 -17.62 23.89 11.62
C MET A 77 -16.49 23.30 12.50
N VAL A 78 -15.86 22.20 12.08
CA VAL A 78 -14.65 21.66 12.74
C VAL A 78 -13.50 22.67 12.70
N GLY A 79 -13.37 23.44 11.60
CA GLY A 79 -12.32 24.45 11.46
C GLY A 79 -12.32 25.52 12.57
N VAL A 80 -13.45 25.73 13.25
CA VAL A 80 -13.49 26.62 14.43
C VAL A 80 -12.65 26.06 15.58
N SER A 81 -12.60 24.73 15.76
CA SER A 81 -11.74 24.08 16.75
C SER A 81 -10.27 24.24 16.39
N ASP A 82 -9.94 24.12 15.11
CA ASP A 82 -8.56 24.31 14.61
C ASP A 82 -8.10 25.76 14.83
N ASP A 83 -8.95 26.74 14.51
CA ASP A 83 -8.70 28.16 14.78
C ASP A 83 -8.47 28.40 16.28
N VAL A 84 -9.28 27.80 17.17
CA VAL A 84 -9.08 27.91 18.63
C VAL A 84 -7.70 27.35 19.03
N SER A 85 -7.30 26.19 18.50
CA SER A 85 -5.99 25.58 18.78
C SER A 85 -4.84 26.49 18.34
N GLU A 86 -4.91 27.02 17.11
CA GLU A 86 -3.89 27.89 16.53
C GLU A 86 -3.73 29.19 17.32
N TYR A 87 -4.83 29.87 17.63
CA TYR A 87 -4.79 31.12 18.41
C TYR A 87 -4.35 30.87 19.85
N ALA A 88 -4.73 29.75 20.46
CA ALA A 88 -4.22 29.37 21.78
C ALA A 88 -2.71 29.12 21.77
N MET A 89 -2.18 28.49 20.71
CA MET A 89 -0.73 28.32 20.52
C MET A 89 -0.01 29.66 20.33
N ALA A 90 -0.54 30.52 19.46
CA ALA A 90 0.03 31.85 19.20
C ALA A 90 0.04 32.74 20.44
N LEU A 91 -1.02 32.68 21.25
CA LEU A 91 -1.08 33.39 22.53
C LEU A 91 -0.01 32.88 23.49
N ARG A 92 0.13 31.56 23.67
CA ARG A 92 1.18 30.97 24.52
C ARG A 92 2.59 31.37 24.09
N ASP A 93 2.88 31.32 22.78
CA ASP A 93 4.19 31.74 22.24
C ASP A 93 4.44 33.24 22.48
N THR A 94 3.39 34.07 22.35
CA THR A 94 3.48 35.51 22.64
C THR A 94 3.74 35.77 24.12
N GLU A 95 3.09 35.04 25.02
CA GLU A 95 3.32 35.10 26.46
C GLU A 95 4.75 34.69 26.84
N ASP A 96 5.28 33.65 26.20
CA ASP A 96 6.68 33.25 26.39
C ASP A 96 7.67 34.30 25.87
N LYS A 97 7.39 34.92 24.73
CA LYS A 97 8.17 36.07 24.22
C LYS A 97 8.12 37.25 25.18
N LEU A 98 6.96 37.55 25.77
CA LEU A 98 6.81 38.59 26.79
C LEU A 98 7.67 38.31 28.02
N ARG A 99 7.65 37.07 28.55
CA ARG A 99 8.48 36.66 29.69
C ARG A 99 9.98 36.81 29.42
N ARG A 100 10.42 36.59 28.17
CA ARG A 100 11.83 36.69 27.74
C ARG A 100 12.24 38.10 27.30
N CYS A 101 11.31 39.06 27.23
CA CYS A 101 11.57 40.38 26.68
C CYS A 101 12.48 41.22 27.60
N PRO A 102 13.60 41.79 27.11
CA PRO A 102 14.47 42.64 27.92
C PRO A 102 13.78 43.96 28.31
N LYS A 103 13.89 44.36 29.58
CA LYS A 103 13.27 45.59 30.14
C LYS A 103 13.68 46.90 29.44
N ARG A 104 14.78 46.90 28.66
CA ARG A 104 15.29 48.07 27.93
C ARG A 104 14.55 48.34 26.61
N ARG A 105 13.87 47.34 26.01
CA ARG A 105 13.15 47.46 24.73
C ARG A 105 11.65 47.64 24.96
N LYS A 106 11.27 48.85 25.37
CA LYS A 106 9.86 49.21 25.68
C LYS A 106 8.97 49.17 24.43
N ASP A 107 9.54 49.43 23.26
CA ASP A 107 8.91 49.32 21.94
C ASP A 107 8.41 47.89 21.67
N ILE A 108 9.27 46.89 21.86
CA ILE A 108 8.93 45.48 21.65
C ILE A 108 7.92 45.00 22.70
N LEU A 109 8.11 45.40 23.96
CA LEU A 109 7.19 45.05 25.03
C LEU A 109 5.77 45.56 24.77
N ALA A 110 5.64 46.79 24.26
CA ALA A 110 4.35 47.37 23.91
C ALA A 110 3.65 46.58 22.78
N GLU A 111 4.38 46.22 21.72
CA GLU A 111 3.81 45.48 20.59
C GLU A 111 3.44 44.04 20.96
N LEU A 112 4.25 43.36 21.78
CA LEU A 112 3.93 42.03 22.28
C LEU A 112 2.71 42.06 23.22
N THR A 113 2.58 43.10 24.05
CA THR A 113 1.40 43.27 24.93
C THR A 113 0.13 43.51 24.12
N LYS A 114 0.24 44.32 23.05
CA LYS A 114 -0.86 44.54 22.10
C LYS A 114 -1.25 43.24 21.39
N SER A 115 -0.26 42.47 20.92
CA SER A 115 -0.47 41.18 20.26
C SER A 115 -1.13 40.16 21.20
N GLN A 116 -0.68 40.09 22.45
CA GLN A 116 -1.29 39.25 23.49
C GLN A 116 -2.77 39.61 23.68
N LYS A 117 -3.09 40.91 23.76
CA LYS A 117 -4.48 41.37 23.90
C LYS A 117 -5.34 40.96 22.70
N VAL A 118 -4.84 41.17 21.47
CA VAL A 118 -5.56 40.78 20.24
C VAL A 118 -5.81 39.27 20.18
N PHE A 119 -4.78 38.46 20.47
CA PHE A 119 -4.92 37.00 20.47
C PHE A 119 -5.88 36.53 21.56
N SER A 120 -5.83 37.12 22.76
CA SER A 120 -6.74 36.80 23.87
C SER A 120 -8.20 37.14 23.53
N GLU A 121 -8.48 38.35 23.04
CA GLU A 121 -9.84 38.75 22.63
C GLU A 121 -10.38 37.85 21.51
N LYS A 122 -9.54 37.51 20.52
CA LYS A 122 -9.94 36.62 19.43
C LYS A 122 -10.20 35.20 19.93
N LEU A 123 -9.37 34.68 20.83
CA LEU A 123 -9.53 33.36 21.44
C LEU A 123 -10.83 33.28 22.25
N ASP A 124 -11.19 34.34 22.99
CA ASP A 124 -12.46 34.42 23.71
C ASP A 124 -13.66 34.32 22.77
N HIS A 125 -13.64 35.06 21.65
CA HIS A 125 -14.69 35.00 20.64
C HIS A 125 -14.80 33.62 19.99
N LEU A 126 -13.67 33.02 19.62
CA LEU A 126 -13.63 31.69 19.02
C LEU A 126 -14.10 30.61 20.00
N SER A 127 -13.72 30.71 21.28
CA SER A 127 -14.14 29.78 22.33
C SER A 127 -15.64 29.81 22.56
N ARG A 128 -16.27 31.00 22.56
CA ARG A 128 -17.74 31.14 22.62
C ARG A 128 -18.42 30.53 21.40
N ARG A 129 -17.86 30.77 20.20
CA ARG A 129 -18.37 30.17 18.96
C ARG A 129 -18.27 28.65 19.00
N LEU A 130 -17.16 28.10 19.46
CA LEU A 130 -16.95 26.65 19.60
C LEU A 130 -17.95 26.05 20.58
N ALA A 131 -18.18 26.68 21.73
CA ALA A 131 -19.21 26.25 22.68
C ALA A 131 -20.61 26.24 22.06
N TRP A 132 -20.96 27.25 21.26
CA TRP A 132 -22.23 27.29 20.54
C TRP A 132 -22.34 26.17 19.48
N VAL A 133 -21.27 25.92 18.73
CA VAL A 133 -21.20 24.82 17.76
C VAL A 133 -21.38 23.47 18.45
N HIS A 134 -20.71 23.24 19.58
CA HIS A 134 -20.86 22.00 20.35
C HIS A 134 -22.30 21.83 20.87
N ALA A 135 -22.91 22.90 21.38
CA ALA A 135 -24.26 22.83 21.93
C ALA A 135 -25.36 22.65 20.88
N THR A 136 -25.15 23.13 19.64
CA THR A 136 -26.20 23.18 18.61
C THR A 136 -25.98 22.24 17.44
N VAL A 137 -24.75 22.15 16.93
CA VAL A 137 -24.40 21.39 15.73
C VAL A 137 -23.90 19.99 16.10
N TYR A 138 -22.99 19.90 17.07
CA TYR A 138 -22.44 18.64 17.55
C TYR A 138 -23.12 18.12 18.81
N SER A 139 -24.41 18.42 18.98
CA SER A 139 -25.17 17.92 20.12
C SER A 139 -25.47 16.43 19.99
N GLN A 140 -25.76 15.79 21.13
CA GLN A 140 -26.13 14.38 21.17
C GLN A 140 -27.40 14.08 20.35
N GLU A 141 -28.36 15.00 20.32
CA GLU A 141 -29.57 14.87 19.50
C GLU A 141 -29.22 14.84 18.00
N LYS A 142 -28.36 15.77 17.54
CA LYS A 142 -27.92 15.79 16.14
C LYS A 142 -27.08 14.58 15.77
N MET A 143 -26.29 14.06 16.72
CA MET A 143 -25.58 12.80 16.54
C MET A 143 -26.55 11.64 16.29
N LEU A 144 -27.65 11.56 17.05
CA LEU A 144 -28.69 10.54 16.86
C LEU A 144 -29.39 10.70 15.50
N ASP A 145 -29.62 11.93 15.04
CA ASP A 145 -30.20 12.21 13.71
C ASP A 145 -29.29 11.68 12.58
N ILE A 146 -27.97 11.98 12.63
CA ILE A 146 -27.00 11.49 11.64
C ILE A 146 -26.85 9.97 11.72
N TYR A 147 -26.90 9.40 12.93
CA TYR A 147 -26.86 7.95 13.12
C TYR A 147 -28.11 7.26 12.57
N TRP A 148 -29.29 7.87 12.76
CA TRP A 148 -30.52 7.41 12.13
C TRP A 148 -30.41 7.44 10.60
N LEU A 149 -29.91 8.54 10.04
CA LEU A 149 -29.70 8.69 8.59
C LEU A 149 -28.75 7.61 8.04
N LEU A 150 -27.64 7.36 8.74
CA LEU A 150 -26.72 6.25 8.41
C LEU A 150 -27.48 4.93 8.35
N ARG A 151 -28.23 4.57 9.40
CA ARG A 151 -28.97 3.30 9.46
C ARG A 151 -30.01 3.18 8.35
N VAL A 152 -30.64 4.29 7.97
CA VAL A 152 -31.57 4.31 6.82
C VAL A 152 -30.82 4.03 5.53
N CYS A 153 -29.72 4.73 5.25
CA CYS A 153 -28.92 4.46 4.04
C CYS A 153 -28.44 3.02 3.97
N LEU A 154 -27.95 2.44 5.09
CA LEU A 154 -27.54 1.03 5.12
C LEU A 154 -28.68 0.09 4.75
N ARG A 155 -29.89 0.32 5.27
CA ARG A 155 -31.09 -0.48 4.92
C ARG A 155 -31.47 -0.32 3.46
N THR A 156 -31.42 0.90 2.93
CA THR A 156 -31.71 1.17 1.51
C THR A 156 -30.72 0.47 0.60
N ILE A 157 -29.42 0.53 0.92
CA ILE A 157 -28.37 -0.14 0.15
C ILE A 157 -28.55 -1.65 0.19
N GLU A 158 -28.76 -2.25 1.37
CA GLU A 158 -28.98 -3.70 1.51
C GLU A 158 -30.23 -4.17 0.79
N HIS A 159 -31.30 -3.36 0.80
CA HIS A 159 -32.50 -3.66 0.05
C HIS A 159 -32.23 -3.57 -1.46
N GLY A 160 -31.59 -2.49 -1.93
CA GLY A 160 -31.19 -2.33 -3.31
C GLY A 160 -30.27 -3.47 -3.79
N ASP A 161 -29.34 -3.92 -2.96
CA ASP A 161 -28.41 -5.00 -3.28
C ASP A 161 -29.14 -6.32 -3.61
N ARG A 162 -30.25 -6.59 -2.92
CA ARG A 162 -31.12 -7.76 -3.15
C ARG A 162 -31.91 -7.68 -4.46
N THR A 163 -31.99 -6.51 -5.10
CA THR A 163 -32.65 -6.33 -6.40
C THR A 163 -31.81 -6.78 -7.60
N GLY A 164 -30.62 -7.35 -7.36
CA GLY A 164 -29.79 -7.91 -8.43
C GLY A 164 -29.21 -6.84 -9.35
N SER A 165 -29.51 -6.92 -10.64
CA SER A 165 -29.03 -5.96 -11.66
C SER A 165 -29.60 -4.55 -11.47
N LEU A 166 -30.79 -4.44 -10.85
CA LEU A 166 -31.44 -3.15 -10.60
C LEU A 166 -30.68 -2.26 -9.62
N PHE A 167 -29.78 -2.83 -8.82
CA PHE A 167 -28.88 -2.06 -7.95
C PHE A 167 -28.09 -0.99 -8.70
N ALA A 168 -27.76 -1.22 -9.98
CA ALA A 168 -27.05 -0.26 -10.82
C ALA A 168 -27.82 1.07 -11.04
N PHE A 169 -29.13 1.09 -10.80
CA PHE A 169 -29.98 2.29 -10.91
C PHE A 169 -30.19 3.00 -9.56
N MET A 170 -29.72 2.42 -8.45
CA MET A 170 -29.80 3.07 -7.14
C MET A 170 -28.95 4.36 -7.18
N PRO A 171 -29.50 5.51 -6.75
CA PRO A 171 -28.73 6.75 -6.71
C PRO A 171 -27.47 6.61 -5.83
N GLU A 172 -26.32 7.02 -6.37
CA GLU A 172 -25.02 6.87 -5.68
C GLU A 172 -24.95 7.64 -4.35
N PHE A 173 -25.80 8.66 -4.16
CA PHE A 173 -25.81 9.45 -2.94
C PHE A 173 -26.12 8.60 -1.71
N TYR A 174 -26.84 7.47 -1.81
CA TYR A 174 -27.05 6.58 -0.67
C TYR A 174 -25.75 6.00 -0.12
N LEU A 175 -24.86 5.55 -1.01
CA LEU A 175 -23.53 5.05 -0.67
C LEU A 175 -22.67 6.18 -0.10
N SER A 176 -22.67 7.34 -0.77
CA SER A 176 -21.93 8.52 -0.31
C SER A 176 -22.36 8.95 1.09
N VAL A 177 -23.66 9.06 1.35
CA VAL A 177 -24.21 9.45 2.66
C VAL A 177 -23.89 8.40 3.72
N ALA A 178 -23.93 7.10 3.42
CA ALA A 178 -23.53 6.08 4.39
C ALA A 178 -22.07 6.26 4.84
N ILE A 179 -21.14 6.45 3.88
CA ILE A 179 -19.72 6.69 4.16
C ILE A 179 -19.53 7.99 4.95
N ASN A 180 -20.13 9.07 4.46
CA ASN A 180 -19.96 10.41 5.01
C ASN A 180 -20.63 10.60 6.37
N SER A 181 -21.74 9.92 6.64
CA SER A 181 -22.41 9.94 7.95
C SER A 181 -21.56 9.20 8.99
N TYR A 182 -21.01 8.03 8.66
CA TYR A 182 -20.06 7.36 9.56
C TYR A 182 -18.81 8.20 9.82
N SER A 183 -18.24 8.80 8.76
CA SER A 183 -17.10 9.71 8.88
C SER A 183 -17.42 10.90 9.78
N ALA A 184 -18.59 11.52 9.64
CA ALA A 184 -19.03 12.65 10.46
C ALA A 184 -19.21 12.24 11.93
N LEU A 185 -19.91 11.15 12.21
CA LEU A 185 -20.10 10.63 13.58
C LEU A 185 -18.76 10.41 14.28
N LYS A 186 -17.80 9.84 13.56
CA LYS A 186 -16.48 9.54 14.10
C LYS A 186 -15.61 10.79 14.28
N ASN A 187 -15.50 11.62 13.23
CA ASN A 187 -14.49 12.67 13.16
C ASN A 187 -15.00 14.02 13.68
N TYR A 188 -16.31 14.28 13.57
CA TYR A 188 -16.91 15.56 13.95
C TYR A 188 -17.58 15.48 15.33
N PHE A 189 -18.34 14.42 15.58
CA PHE A 189 -19.00 14.22 16.88
C PHE A 189 -18.12 13.49 17.89
N GLY A 190 -17.23 12.59 17.44
CA GLY A 190 -16.34 11.79 18.30
C GLY A 190 -15.52 12.55 19.36
N PRO A 191 -15.05 13.79 19.11
CA PRO A 191 -14.37 14.58 20.15
C PRO A 191 -15.25 14.99 21.33
N VAL A 192 -16.57 15.04 21.15
CA VAL A 192 -17.55 15.51 22.14
C VAL A 192 -18.38 14.37 22.71
N HIS A 193 -18.68 13.36 21.90
CA HIS A 193 -19.60 12.27 22.21
C HIS A 193 -19.01 10.92 21.84
N SER A 194 -19.28 9.91 22.67
CA SER A 194 -18.87 8.53 22.37
C SER A 194 -19.85 7.87 21.40
N MET A 195 -19.34 7.36 20.27
CA MET A 195 -20.16 6.57 19.35
C MET A 195 -20.58 5.21 19.94
N GLU A 196 -19.85 4.70 20.92
CA GLU A 196 -20.11 3.38 21.53
C GLU A 196 -21.43 3.35 22.31
N GLU A 197 -21.94 4.52 22.71
CA GLU A 197 -23.22 4.68 23.41
C GLU A 197 -24.42 4.62 22.46
N LEU A 198 -24.20 4.58 21.14
CA LEU A 198 -25.27 4.54 20.15
C LEU A 198 -25.99 3.17 20.14
N PRO A 199 -27.33 3.15 19.98
CA PRO A 199 -28.11 1.92 20.07
C PRO A 199 -27.86 1.02 18.86
N GLY A 200 -27.33 -0.19 19.10
CA GLY A 200 -26.97 -1.12 18.03
C GLY A 200 -25.72 -0.70 17.26
N TYR A 201 -24.80 0.02 17.92
CA TYR A 201 -23.54 0.49 17.34
C TYR A 201 -22.74 -0.62 16.65
N GLU A 202 -22.47 -1.72 17.35
CA GLU A 202 -21.69 -2.84 16.78
C GLU A 202 -22.36 -3.46 15.56
N GLU A 203 -23.69 -3.67 15.60
CA GLU A 203 -24.46 -4.20 14.46
C GLU A 203 -24.37 -3.25 13.26
N THR A 204 -24.50 -1.95 13.51
CA THR A 204 -24.42 -0.92 12.46
C THR A 204 -23.03 -0.89 11.84
N LEU A 205 -21.97 -1.04 12.64
CA LEU A 205 -20.61 -1.17 12.12
C LEU A 205 -20.45 -2.43 11.25
N THR A 206 -21.00 -3.57 11.66
CA THR A 206 -20.91 -4.82 10.88
C THR A 206 -21.68 -4.71 9.57
N ARG A 207 -22.83 -4.04 9.56
CA ARG A 207 -23.61 -3.79 8.34
C ARG A 207 -22.89 -2.85 7.36
N LEU A 208 -22.29 -1.77 7.87
CA LEU A 208 -21.43 -0.90 7.05
C LEU A 208 -20.19 -1.66 6.54
N ALA A 209 -19.57 -2.50 7.37
CA ALA A 209 -18.44 -3.34 6.97
C ALA A 209 -18.81 -4.28 5.81
N ALA A 210 -19.98 -4.93 5.87
CA ALA A 210 -20.47 -5.80 4.80
C ALA A 210 -20.68 -5.03 3.48
N ILE A 211 -21.27 -3.84 3.54
CA ILE A 211 -21.43 -2.95 2.38
C ILE A 211 -20.08 -2.56 1.79
N LEU A 212 -19.14 -2.09 2.62
CA LEU A 212 -17.81 -1.69 2.16
C LEU A 212 -17.03 -2.86 1.55
N ALA A 213 -17.06 -4.02 2.21
CA ALA A 213 -16.36 -5.24 1.78
C ALA A 213 -16.90 -5.82 0.48
N LYS A 214 -18.19 -5.68 0.20
CA LYS A 214 -18.81 -6.14 -1.05
C LYS A 214 -18.67 -5.13 -2.19
N HIS A 215 -19.02 -3.88 -1.93
CA HIS A 215 -19.29 -2.92 -3.00
C HIS A 215 -18.05 -2.21 -3.56
N PHE A 216 -16.90 -2.22 -2.87
CA PHE A 216 -15.67 -1.60 -3.39
C PHE A 216 -15.17 -2.22 -4.71
N ALA A 217 -15.54 -3.48 -4.97
CA ALA A 217 -15.19 -4.23 -6.18
C ALA A 217 -16.44 -4.67 -7.00
N ASP A 218 -17.61 -4.08 -6.72
CA ASP A 218 -18.86 -4.45 -7.36
C ASP A 218 -18.99 -3.82 -8.75
N THR A 219 -19.06 -4.67 -9.76
CA THR A 219 -19.16 -4.26 -11.18
C THR A 219 -20.45 -3.51 -11.54
N ARG A 220 -21.49 -3.60 -10.69
CA ARG A 220 -22.73 -2.83 -10.88
C ARG A 220 -22.55 -1.34 -10.59
N ILE A 221 -21.50 -0.96 -9.85
CA ILE A 221 -21.17 0.43 -9.55
C ILE A 221 -20.28 0.98 -10.67
N VAL A 222 -20.88 1.77 -11.55
CA VAL A 222 -20.21 2.35 -12.72
C VAL A 222 -19.39 3.61 -12.35
N GLY A 223 -19.86 4.39 -11.36
CA GLY A 223 -19.22 5.63 -10.94
C GLY A 223 -17.82 5.40 -10.36
N THR A 224 -16.80 5.99 -10.97
CA THR A 224 -15.40 5.83 -10.53
C THR A 224 -15.15 6.50 -9.18
N ASP A 225 -15.78 7.64 -8.93
CA ASP A 225 -15.53 8.47 -7.75
C ASP A 225 -16.13 7.83 -6.49
N ILE A 226 -17.33 7.27 -6.61
CA ILE A 226 -17.95 6.53 -5.50
C ILE A 226 -17.21 5.21 -5.22
N ARG A 227 -16.67 4.54 -6.26
CA ARG A 227 -15.84 3.34 -6.07
C ARG A 227 -14.54 3.67 -5.34
N ASP A 228 -13.89 4.78 -5.68
CA ASP A 228 -12.71 5.26 -4.95
C ASP A 228 -13.07 5.64 -3.50
N SER A 229 -14.22 6.29 -3.31
CA SER A 229 -14.74 6.62 -1.97
C SER A 229 -15.00 5.38 -1.12
N LEU A 230 -15.59 4.31 -1.69
CA LEU A 230 -15.78 3.02 -1.02
C LEU A 230 -14.45 2.37 -0.63
N MET A 231 -13.48 2.41 -1.54
CA MET A 231 -12.13 1.89 -1.31
C MET A 231 -11.42 2.65 -0.18
N GLN A 232 -11.44 3.98 -0.23
CA GLN A 232 -10.85 4.84 0.79
C GLN A 232 -11.57 4.69 2.14
N ALA A 233 -12.90 4.53 2.12
CA ALA A 233 -13.69 4.27 3.30
C ALA A 233 -13.28 2.93 3.94
N LEU A 234 -13.17 1.84 3.15
CA LEU A 234 -12.71 0.55 3.64
C LEU A 234 -11.29 0.62 4.21
N ALA A 235 -10.37 1.32 3.53
CA ALA A 235 -9.02 1.59 4.01
C ALA A 235 -9.06 2.28 5.39
N SER A 236 -9.78 3.39 5.52
CA SER A 236 -9.96 4.04 6.82
C SER A 236 -10.60 3.10 7.85
N TYR A 237 -11.56 2.27 7.44
CA TYR A 237 -12.32 1.37 8.31
C TYR A 237 -11.45 0.30 8.97
N VAL A 238 -10.54 -0.33 8.22
CA VAL A 238 -9.64 -1.35 8.75
C VAL A 238 -8.57 -0.79 9.69
N CYS A 239 -8.45 0.54 9.81
CA CYS A 239 -7.46 1.15 10.69
C CYS A 239 -7.83 1.21 12.16
N TYR A 240 -9.10 1.04 12.52
CA TYR A 240 -9.54 1.21 13.89
C TYR A 240 -10.04 -0.12 14.47
N PRO A 241 -9.74 -0.42 15.75
CA PRO A 241 -10.04 -1.74 16.33
C PRO A 241 -11.51 -2.16 16.25
N HIS A 242 -12.45 -1.28 16.57
CA HIS A 242 -13.89 -1.62 16.57
C HIS A 242 -14.42 -1.86 15.16
N SER A 243 -14.02 -1.03 14.19
CA SER A 243 -14.44 -1.18 12.81
C SER A 243 -13.73 -2.36 12.11
N LEU A 244 -12.48 -2.66 12.44
CA LEU A 244 -11.80 -3.88 11.97
C LEU A 244 -12.49 -5.14 12.51
N ARG A 245 -12.83 -5.18 13.80
CA ARG A 245 -13.63 -6.28 14.38
C ARG A 245 -14.97 -6.43 13.69
N ALA A 246 -15.58 -5.33 13.25
CA ALA A 246 -16.82 -5.38 12.49
C ALA A 246 -16.63 -6.06 11.12
N VAL A 247 -15.49 -5.82 10.44
CA VAL A 247 -15.10 -6.55 9.22
C VAL A 247 -14.86 -8.04 9.51
N GLU A 248 -14.24 -8.37 10.63
CA GLU A 248 -14.01 -9.77 11.04
C GLU A 248 -15.31 -10.54 11.33
N ARG A 249 -16.39 -9.84 11.72
CA ARG A 249 -17.71 -10.41 12.03
C ARG A 249 -18.63 -10.60 10.82
N ILE A 250 -18.31 -10.06 9.64
CA ILE A 250 -19.14 -10.25 8.45
C ILE A 250 -19.10 -11.74 8.01
N PRO A 251 -20.08 -12.21 7.22
CA PRO A 251 -20.12 -13.60 6.74
C PRO A 251 -18.81 -14.02 6.08
N GLU A 252 -18.38 -15.26 6.33
CA GLU A 252 -17.09 -15.76 5.86
C GLU A 252 -16.93 -15.67 4.33
N GLU A 253 -17.97 -16.02 3.58
CA GLU A 253 -17.97 -15.91 2.12
C GLU A 253 -17.67 -14.48 1.65
N GLN A 254 -18.21 -13.47 2.34
CA GLN A 254 -17.94 -12.06 2.03
C GLN A 254 -16.51 -11.66 2.41
N ARG A 255 -15.97 -12.16 3.53
CA ARG A 255 -14.57 -11.93 3.91
C ARG A 255 -13.62 -12.51 2.86
N ILE A 256 -13.87 -13.74 2.42
CA ILE A 256 -13.05 -14.41 1.39
C ILE A 256 -13.15 -13.67 0.06
N ALA A 257 -14.36 -13.25 -0.36
CA ALA A 257 -14.56 -12.47 -1.57
C ALA A 257 -13.81 -11.12 -1.52
N MET A 258 -13.90 -10.40 -0.39
CA MET A 258 -13.16 -9.16 -0.15
C MET A 258 -11.65 -9.37 -0.29
N VAL A 259 -11.10 -10.39 0.40
CA VAL A 259 -9.65 -10.69 0.32
C VAL A 259 -9.23 -11.08 -1.09
N ARG A 260 -10.02 -11.88 -1.81
CA ARG A 260 -9.77 -12.20 -3.23
C ARG A 260 -9.72 -10.94 -4.09
N SER A 261 -10.63 -9.99 -3.89
CA SER A 261 -10.64 -8.71 -4.60
C SER A 261 -9.45 -7.78 -4.25
N LEU A 262 -8.88 -7.92 -3.03
CA LEU A 262 -7.64 -7.24 -2.62
C LEU A 262 -6.39 -7.86 -3.25
N LEU A 263 -6.39 -9.19 -3.46
CA LEU A 263 -5.31 -9.95 -4.10
C LEU A 263 -5.37 -9.94 -5.64
N ALA A 264 -6.33 -9.24 -6.23
CA ALA A 264 -6.39 -9.09 -7.67
C ALA A 264 -5.12 -8.38 -8.20
N PRO A 265 -4.62 -8.74 -9.40
CA PRO A 265 -3.39 -8.18 -9.95
C PRO A 265 -3.42 -6.65 -10.04
N TYR A 266 -2.27 -6.01 -9.84
CA TYR A 266 -2.14 -4.54 -9.84
C TYR A 266 -2.16 -3.92 -11.25
N GLU A 267 -2.25 -4.76 -12.29
CA GLU A 267 -2.29 -4.31 -13.68
C GLU A 267 -3.66 -3.73 -14.03
N GLN A 268 -3.67 -2.60 -14.75
CA GLN A 268 -4.88 -1.96 -15.31
C GLN A 268 -5.93 -1.50 -14.27
N ARG A 269 -5.57 -1.38 -12.99
CA ARG A 269 -6.44 -0.80 -11.95
C ARG A 269 -5.65 0.05 -10.94
N PRO A 270 -6.31 1.02 -10.27
CA PRO A 270 -5.75 1.62 -9.06
C PRO A 270 -5.56 0.56 -7.97
N TRP A 271 -4.35 0.47 -7.42
CA TRP A 271 -3.95 -0.58 -6.46
C TRP A 271 -3.36 -0.03 -5.16
N ALA A 272 -3.01 1.25 -5.08
CA ALA A 272 -2.35 1.82 -3.91
C ALA A 272 -3.18 1.61 -2.62
N GLN A 273 -4.49 1.82 -2.68
CA GLN A 273 -5.40 1.63 -1.54
C GLN A 273 -5.57 0.16 -1.16
N THR A 274 -5.69 -0.76 -2.13
CA THR A 274 -5.77 -2.20 -1.83
C THR A 274 -4.49 -2.72 -1.19
N ASN A 275 -3.34 -2.28 -1.71
CA ASN A 275 -2.04 -2.59 -1.12
C ASN A 275 -1.93 -2.03 0.31
N TRP A 276 -2.39 -0.80 0.53
CA TRP A 276 -2.37 -0.19 1.85
C TRP A 276 -3.28 -0.93 2.84
N ILE A 277 -4.44 -1.44 2.41
CA ILE A 277 -5.30 -2.29 3.25
C ILE A 277 -4.52 -3.54 3.70
N LEU A 278 -3.85 -4.24 2.77
CA LEU A 278 -3.03 -5.41 3.08
C LEU A 278 -1.91 -5.07 4.09
N VAL A 279 -1.19 -3.96 3.87
CA VAL A 279 -0.17 -3.47 4.80
C VAL A 279 -0.77 -3.18 6.18
N ARG A 280 -1.98 -2.62 6.24
CA ARG A 280 -2.64 -2.32 7.51
C ARG A 280 -3.01 -3.59 8.28
N LEU A 281 -3.51 -4.60 7.58
CA LEU A 281 -3.81 -5.91 8.16
C LEU A 281 -2.56 -6.62 8.70
N TRP A 282 -1.38 -6.34 8.12
CA TRP A 282 -0.08 -6.87 8.54
C TRP A 282 0.57 -6.11 9.71
N ARG A 283 0.23 -4.82 9.87
CA ARG A 283 0.94 -3.92 10.79
C ARG A 283 0.83 -4.38 12.24
N GLY A 284 1.97 -4.73 12.82
CA GLY A 284 2.12 -5.34 14.15
C GLY A 284 2.71 -6.75 14.11
N CYS A 285 2.64 -7.44 12.97
CA CYS A 285 3.16 -8.80 12.78
C CYS A 285 4.55 -8.84 12.12
N GLY A 286 4.90 -7.84 11.30
CA GLY A 286 6.19 -7.78 10.60
C GLY A 286 7.37 -7.46 11.51
N PHE A 287 8.57 -7.80 11.04
CA PHE A 287 9.85 -7.50 11.69
C PHE A 287 9.93 -6.00 11.94
N GLY A 288 10.15 -5.60 13.19
CA GLY A 288 10.22 -4.19 13.61
C GLY A 288 9.00 -3.33 13.23
N TYR A 289 7.85 -3.92 12.86
CA TYR A 289 6.74 -3.17 12.27
C TYR A 289 5.65 -2.81 13.29
N ARG A 290 6.07 -2.19 14.40
CA ARG A 290 5.21 -1.87 15.56
C ARG A 290 5.04 -0.37 15.81
N TYR A 291 5.65 0.45 14.97
CA TYR A 291 5.65 1.90 15.13
C TYR A 291 4.35 2.54 14.62
N THR A 292 3.85 3.55 15.34
CA THR A 292 2.75 4.43 14.89
C THR A 292 3.25 5.53 13.95
N ARG A 293 4.41 6.09 14.30
CA ARG A 293 5.19 7.07 13.53
C ARG A 293 6.58 6.55 13.29
N LEU A 294 7.20 6.99 12.21
CA LEU A 294 8.58 6.62 11.94
C LEU A 294 9.47 7.06 13.11
N PRO A 295 10.41 6.21 13.58
CA PRO A 295 11.19 6.48 14.78
C PRO A 295 12.03 7.76 14.74
N HIS A 296 12.30 8.35 13.57
CA HIS A 296 13.01 9.63 13.46
C HIS A 296 12.08 10.86 13.59
N LEU A 297 10.75 10.68 13.56
CA LEU A 297 9.74 11.74 13.54
C LEU A 297 9.00 11.93 14.89
N LEU A 298 9.60 11.53 16.01
CA LEU A 298 9.01 11.34 17.36
C LEU A 298 8.23 12.52 18.00
N LYS A 299 8.05 13.67 17.35
CA LYS A 299 7.23 14.76 17.90
C LYS A 299 5.74 14.45 17.69
N THR A 300 5.06 13.99 18.72
CA THR A 300 3.61 13.77 18.73
C THR A 300 2.88 15.10 18.94
N LYS A 301 1.97 15.49 18.03
CA LYS A 301 0.96 16.52 18.32
C LYS A 301 -0.33 15.83 18.75
N PRO A 302 -1.14 16.41 19.65
CA PRO A 302 -2.42 15.83 20.08
C PRO A 302 -3.41 15.59 18.93
N GLU A 303 -3.36 16.46 17.91
CA GLU A 303 -4.21 16.41 16.69
C GLU A 303 -3.95 15.16 15.83
N ASP A 304 -2.83 14.47 16.07
CA ASP A 304 -2.40 13.32 15.28
C ASP A 304 -3.13 12.01 15.61
N ALA A 305 -3.84 11.96 16.74
CA ALA A 305 -4.47 10.74 17.25
C ALA A 305 -5.65 10.24 16.39
N ASN A 306 -6.27 11.12 15.60
CA ASN A 306 -7.46 10.79 14.81
C ASN A 306 -7.14 10.32 13.37
N LEU A 307 -5.91 10.53 12.89
CA LEU A 307 -5.47 10.14 11.55
C LEU A 307 -5.43 8.60 11.41
N PRO A 308 -6.04 8.00 10.36
CA PRO A 308 -6.00 6.56 10.12
C PRO A 308 -4.57 5.99 10.06
N SER A 309 -3.64 6.71 9.42
CA SER A 309 -2.24 6.30 9.25
C SER A 309 -1.45 6.24 10.57
N LEU A 310 -1.91 6.94 11.61
CA LEU A 310 -1.23 7.07 12.90
C LEU A 310 -1.87 6.23 14.01
N GLN A 311 -2.90 5.45 13.67
CA GLN A 311 -3.51 4.50 14.60
C GLN A 311 -2.49 3.47 15.09
N LYS A 312 -2.66 2.99 16.32
CA LYS A 312 -1.83 1.90 16.88
C LYS A 312 -1.90 0.64 16.00
N PRO A 313 -0.84 -0.18 15.93
CA PRO A 313 -0.90 -1.49 15.28
C PRO A 313 -2.10 -2.31 15.77
N CYS A 314 -2.90 -2.83 14.85
CA CYS A 314 -4.05 -3.70 15.13
C CYS A 314 -4.18 -4.68 13.95
N PRO A 315 -3.29 -5.67 13.85
CA PRO A 315 -3.33 -6.63 12.75
C PRO A 315 -4.57 -7.52 12.86
N SER A 316 -5.08 -8.00 11.73
CA SER A 316 -6.17 -8.97 11.69
C SER A 316 -5.62 -10.32 11.21
N THR A 317 -5.35 -11.22 12.15
CA THR A 317 -4.85 -12.58 11.85
C THR A 317 -5.87 -13.41 11.08
N LEU A 318 -7.16 -13.13 11.25
CA LEU A 318 -8.26 -13.80 10.54
C LEU A 318 -8.23 -13.53 9.03
N LEU A 319 -8.17 -12.26 8.63
CA LEU A 319 -8.06 -11.89 7.21
C LEU A 319 -6.70 -12.28 6.60
N GLN A 320 -5.62 -12.27 7.40
CA GLN A 320 -4.33 -12.83 6.98
C GLN A 320 -4.43 -14.33 6.68
N GLN A 321 -5.16 -15.10 7.50
CA GLN A 321 -5.38 -16.52 7.26
C GLN A 321 -6.17 -16.76 5.96
N HIS A 322 -7.24 -16.00 5.70
CA HIS A 322 -7.97 -16.10 4.43
C HIS A 322 -7.09 -15.78 3.22
N MET A 323 -6.19 -14.78 3.34
CA MET A 323 -5.20 -14.50 2.30
C MET A 323 -4.27 -15.69 2.09
N ALA A 324 -3.77 -16.29 3.18
CA ALA A 324 -2.90 -17.44 3.11
C ALA A 324 -3.58 -18.64 2.42
N ASP A 325 -4.83 -18.91 2.77
CA ASP A 325 -5.61 -20.01 2.19
C ASP A 325 -5.91 -19.79 0.70
N LEU A 326 -6.30 -18.57 0.31
CA LEU A 326 -6.50 -18.23 -1.10
C LEU A 326 -5.24 -18.39 -1.95
N LEU A 327 -4.09 -17.95 -1.42
CA LEU A 327 -2.81 -18.07 -2.11
C LEU A 327 -2.31 -19.53 -2.21
N ARG A 328 -2.73 -20.42 -1.30
CA ARG A 328 -2.41 -21.86 -1.36
C ARG A 328 -3.31 -22.63 -2.31
N GLN A 329 -4.61 -22.32 -2.29
CA GLN A 329 -5.63 -23.14 -2.95
C GLN A 329 -5.80 -22.79 -4.43
N ASP A 330 -5.59 -21.52 -4.79
CA ASP A 330 -5.85 -21.02 -6.15
C ASP A 330 -4.53 -20.86 -6.92
N PRO A 331 -4.20 -21.78 -7.85
CA PRO A 331 -2.89 -21.84 -8.51
C PRO A 331 -2.60 -20.63 -9.41
N ASP A 332 -3.63 -19.89 -9.84
CA ASP A 332 -3.46 -18.72 -10.72
C ASP A 332 -3.34 -17.41 -9.94
N VAL A 333 -3.98 -17.31 -8.76
CA VAL A 333 -4.00 -16.07 -7.96
C VAL A 333 -2.62 -15.72 -7.45
N ALA A 334 -1.90 -16.66 -6.84
CA ALA A 334 -0.60 -16.38 -6.23
C ALA A 334 0.46 -15.92 -7.24
N PRO A 335 0.70 -16.61 -8.37
CA PRO A 335 1.65 -16.14 -9.37
C PRO A 335 1.24 -14.80 -9.98
N SER A 336 -0.04 -14.61 -10.35
CA SER A 336 -0.48 -13.37 -11.00
C SER A 336 -0.34 -12.16 -10.07
N PHE A 337 -0.79 -12.30 -8.82
CA PHE A 337 -0.66 -11.28 -7.79
C PHE A 337 0.81 -10.93 -7.52
N LEU A 338 1.64 -11.93 -7.17
CA LEU A 338 3.03 -11.70 -6.79
C LEU A 338 3.88 -11.14 -7.92
N ASN A 339 3.65 -11.58 -9.17
CA ASN A 339 4.33 -10.99 -10.31
C ASN A 339 3.99 -9.51 -10.47
N SER A 340 2.72 -9.13 -10.27
CA SER A 340 2.29 -7.73 -10.32
C SER A 340 2.91 -6.91 -9.17
N VAL A 341 2.97 -7.45 -7.95
CA VAL A 341 3.61 -6.79 -6.78
C VAL A 341 5.10 -6.56 -7.03
N LEU A 342 5.82 -7.59 -7.49
CA LEU A 342 7.26 -7.49 -7.81
C LEU A 342 7.52 -6.50 -8.96
N ASN A 343 6.65 -6.46 -9.97
CA ASN A 343 6.72 -5.48 -11.06
C ASN A 343 6.55 -4.05 -10.52
N GLN A 344 5.53 -3.81 -9.69
CA GLN A 344 5.29 -2.49 -9.12
C GLN A 344 6.40 -2.07 -8.15
N LEU A 345 7.00 -3.00 -7.42
CA LEU A 345 8.13 -2.70 -6.53
C LEU A 345 9.34 -2.27 -7.36
N ASN A 346 9.67 -3.00 -8.42
CA ASN A 346 10.76 -2.65 -9.32
C ASN A 346 10.55 -1.26 -9.93
N TRP A 347 9.34 -0.96 -10.40
CA TRP A 347 9.00 0.35 -10.95
C TRP A 347 9.10 1.46 -9.89
N ALA A 348 8.39 1.34 -8.77
CA ALA A 348 8.33 2.37 -7.73
C ALA A 348 9.72 2.68 -7.15
N PHE A 349 10.53 1.65 -6.94
CA PHE A 349 11.88 1.82 -6.41
C PHE A 349 12.84 2.43 -7.45
N SER A 350 12.71 2.07 -8.73
CA SER A 350 13.51 2.68 -9.80
C SER A 350 13.20 4.16 -9.99
N GLU A 351 11.92 4.53 -9.99
CA GLU A 351 11.47 5.93 -10.05
C GLU A 351 11.97 6.72 -8.84
N PHE A 352 11.89 6.14 -7.64
CA PHE A 352 12.43 6.74 -6.43
C PHE A 352 13.94 7.02 -6.54
N VAL A 353 14.72 6.05 -7.00
CA VAL A 353 16.17 6.23 -7.18
C VAL A 353 16.47 7.30 -8.23
N GLY A 354 15.77 7.31 -9.36
CA GLY A 354 15.92 8.32 -10.40
C GLY A 354 15.63 9.74 -9.87
N MET A 355 14.53 9.91 -9.13
CA MET A 355 14.19 11.20 -8.53
C MET A 355 15.20 11.65 -7.47
N ILE A 356 15.71 10.74 -6.62
CA ILE A 356 16.77 11.10 -5.67
C ILE A 356 18.03 11.58 -6.39
N GLN A 357 18.41 10.96 -7.51
CA GLN A 357 19.54 11.40 -8.32
C GLN A 357 19.34 12.81 -8.87
N GLU A 358 18.16 13.09 -9.42
CA GLU A 358 17.81 14.42 -9.92
C GLU A 358 17.82 15.49 -8.81
N ILE A 359 17.22 15.18 -7.66
CA ILE A 359 17.17 16.07 -6.50
C ILE A 359 18.58 16.41 -6.02
N GLN A 360 19.48 15.42 -5.95
CA GLN A 360 20.85 15.66 -5.56
C GLN A 360 21.60 16.51 -6.58
N GLN A 361 21.49 16.20 -7.88
CA GLN A 361 22.14 16.99 -8.93
C GLN A 361 21.66 18.46 -8.91
N ALA A 362 20.39 18.68 -8.62
CA ALA A 362 19.84 20.02 -8.46
C ALA A 362 20.37 20.72 -7.19
N ALA A 363 20.52 19.99 -6.08
CA ALA A 363 21.03 20.52 -4.82
C ALA A 363 22.54 20.86 -4.87
N GLU A 364 23.33 20.15 -5.68
CA GLU A 364 24.77 20.39 -5.83
C GLU A 364 25.11 21.58 -6.74
N ARG A 365 24.21 21.98 -7.64
CA ARG A 365 24.38 23.18 -8.48
C ARG A 365 24.13 24.42 -7.61
N LEU A 366 25.22 25.06 -7.17
CA LEU A 366 25.32 26.25 -6.30
C LEU A 366 24.50 27.49 -6.69
N GLU A 367 23.74 27.46 -7.78
CA GLU A 367 22.78 28.51 -8.14
C GLU A 367 21.40 28.13 -7.60
N ARG A 368 20.99 28.76 -6.49
CA ARG A 368 19.64 28.78 -5.87
C ARG A 368 18.54 28.03 -6.65
N ASN A 369 18.52 26.70 -6.59
CA ASN A 369 17.46 25.92 -7.20
C ASN A 369 16.45 25.50 -6.12
N PHE A 370 15.28 26.12 -6.16
CA PHE A 370 14.09 25.57 -5.51
C PHE A 370 13.81 24.22 -6.15
N VAL A 371 14.12 23.13 -5.46
CA VAL A 371 13.58 21.82 -5.84
C VAL A 371 12.07 21.92 -5.67
N ASP A 372 11.31 21.62 -6.73
CA ASP A 372 9.86 21.72 -6.72
C ASP A 372 9.29 20.86 -5.59
N SER A 373 8.52 21.48 -4.69
CA SER A 373 7.87 20.78 -3.57
C SER A 373 6.98 19.64 -4.07
N ARG A 374 6.40 19.76 -5.28
CA ARG A 374 5.65 18.67 -5.90
C ARG A 374 6.55 17.47 -6.23
N GLN A 375 7.74 17.71 -6.78
CA GLN A 375 8.70 16.64 -7.11
C GLN A 375 9.17 15.92 -5.82
N LEU A 376 9.43 16.66 -4.75
CA LEU A 376 9.76 16.08 -3.44
C LEU A 376 8.64 15.16 -2.93
N LYS A 377 7.38 15.62 -3.00
CA LYS A 377 6.23 14.78 -2.59
C LYS A 377 6.05 13.53 -3.44
N VAL A 378 6.28 13.61 -4.75
CA VAL A 378 6.24 12.43 -5.65
C VAL A 378 7.37 11.46 -5.29
N CYS A 379 8.57 11.97 -5.01
CA CYS A 379 9.70 11.16 -4.55
C CYS A 379 9.38 10.42 -3.24
N ALA A 380 8.86 11.12 -2.23
CA ALA A 380 8.38 10.49 -0.99
C ALA A 380 7.27 9.46 -1.26
N THR A 381 6.34 9.74 -2.17
CA THR A 381 5.28 8.80 -2.53
C THR A 381 5.84 7.51 -3.15
N CYS A 382 6.82 7.60 -4.06
CA CYS A 382 7.48 6.42 -4.63
C CYS A 382 8.26 5.61 -3.58
N PHE A 383 8.88 6.29 -2.60
CA PHE A 383 9.50 5.64 -1.45
C PHE A 383 8.46 4.89 -0.60
N ASP A 384 7.37 5.56 -0.21
CA ASP A 384 6.30 4.98 0.60
C ASP A 384 5.64 3.79 -0.10
N LEU A 385 5.42 3.88 -1.42
CA LEU A 385 4.95 2.76 -2.23
C LEU A 385 5.93 1.59 -2.19
N SER A 386 7.23 1.84 -2.37
CA SER A 386 8.26 0.79 -2.30
C SER A 386 8.26 0.07 -0.95
N VAL A 387 8.22 0.82 0.15
CA VAL A 387 8.13 0.26 1.52
C VAL A 387 6.84 -0.55 1.67
N SER A 388 5.70 -0.03 1.22
CA SER A 388 4.42 -0.71 1.35
C SER A 388 4.38 -2.04 0.59
N LEU A 389 4.96 -2.10 -0.61
CA LEU A 389 5.07 -3.32 -1.41
C LEU A 389 6.00 -4.34 -0.77
N LEU A 390 7.13 -3.90 -0.20
CA LEU A 390 8.01 -4.76 0.60
C LEU A 390 7.29 -5.33 1.83
N ARG A 391 6.42 -4.57 2.50
CA ARG A 391 5.62 -5.09 3.63
C ARG A 391 4.57 -6.11 3.20
N VAL A 392 3.98 -5.98 2.01
CA VAL A 392 3.09 -7.03 1.46
C VAL A 392 3.87 -8.29 1.08
N LEU A 393 5.08 -8.15 0.53
CA LEU A 393 5.96 -9.29 0.27
C LEU A 393 6.39 -9.98 1.58
N GLU A 394 6.77 -9.21 2.60
CA GLU A 394 7.07 -9.72 3.95
C GLU A 394 5.90 -10.52 4.52
N MET A 395 4.68 -9.96 4.47
CA MET A 395 3.46 -10.65 4.89
C MET A 395 3.28 -11.96 4.12
N THR A 396 3.36 -11.91 2.79
CA THR A 396 3.08 -13.08 1.94
C THR A 396 4.06 -14.22 2.17
N ILE A 397 5.36 -13.91 2.25
CA ILE A 397 6.42 -14.90 2.52
C ILE A 397 6.31 -15.43 3.95
N THR A 398 5.83 -14.63 4.90
CA THR A 398 5.60 -15.09 6.26
C THR A 398 4.46 -16.10 6.32
N LEU A 399 3.34 -15.77 5.68
CA LEU A 399 2.12 -16.58 5.70
C LEU A 399 2.21 -17.84 4.83
N VAL A 400 2.83 -17.76 3.64
CA VAL A 400 2.85 -18.82 2.63
C VAL A 400 4.25 -18.95 1.98
N PRO A 401 5.29 -19.32 2.76
CA PRO A 401 6.66 -19.42 2.27
C PRO A 401 6.84 -20.45 1.13
N GLU A 402 6.00 -21.47 1.07
CA GLU A 402 6.02 -22.53 0.06
C GLU A 402 5.93 -21.99 -1.37
N ILE A 403 5.23 -20.87 -1.60
CA ILE A 403 5.15 -20.23 -2.94
C ILE A 403 6.53 -19.82 -3.47
N PHE A 404 7.47 -19.51 -2.59
CA PHE A 404 8.83 -19.12 -2.98
C PHE A 404 9.83 -20.29 -2.84
N LEU A 405 9.60 -21.21 -1.92
CA LEU A 405 10.59 -22.21 -1.51
C LEU A 405 10.34 -23.61 -2.11
N ASP A 406 9.13 -23.92 -2.56
CA ASP A 406 8.79 -25.22 -3.15
C ASP A 406 8.96 -25.23 -4.68
N TRP A 407 10.13 -25.67 -5.14
CA TRP A 407 10.43 -25.80 -6.57
C TRP A 407 9.67 -26.93 -7.28
N SER A 408 8.81 -27.69 -6.58
CA SER A 408 7.83 -28.52 -7.27
C SER A 408 6.85 -27.67 -8.10
N GLN A 409 6.65 -26.42 -7.70
CA GLN A 409 5.84 -25.44 -8.42
C GLN A 409 6.71 -24.69 -9.45
N PRO A 410 6.24 -24.58 -10.71
CA PRO A 410 7.05 -24.04 -11.81
C PRO A 410 7.40 -22.55 -11.63
N THR A 411 6.61 -21.79 -10.86
CA THR A 411 6.77 -20.35 -10.68
C THR A 411 7.67 -19.97 -9.50
N SER A 412 7.90 -20.88 -8.54
CA SER A 412 8.55 -20.55 -7.27
C SER A 412 10.01 -20.12 -7.42
N GLU A 413 10.79 -20.85 -8.22
CA GLU A 413 12.20 -20.51 -8.45
C GLU A 413 12.34 -19.11 -9.07
N MET A 414 11.51 -18.81 -10.06
CA MET A 414 11.51 -17.53 -10.76
C MET A 414 11.08 -16.38 -9.85
N LEU A 415 10.02 -16.55 -9.06
CA LEU A 415 9.58 -15.54 -8.08
C LEU A 415 10.68 -15.25 -7.05
N LEU A 416 11.34 -16.30 -6.54
CA LEU A 416 12.44 -16.17 -5.58
C LEU A 416 13.66 -15.45 -6.20
N ARG A 417 14.04 -15.77 -7.44
CA ARG A 417 15.12 -15.06 -8.16
C ARG A 417 14.82 -13.58 -8.33
N ARG A 418 13.61 -13.24 -8.76
CA ARG A 418 13.17 -11.84 -8.94
C ARG A 418 13.14 -11.09 -7.60
N LEU A 419 12.65 -11.74 -6.55
CA LEU A 419 12.66 -11.18 -5.20
C LEU A 419 14.10 -10.89 -4.75
N ALA A 420 15.01 -11.87 -4.83
CA ALA A 420 16.40 -11.72 -4.42
C ALA A 420 17.10 -10.56 -5.15
N GLN A 421 16.92 -10.45 -6.47
CA GLN A 421 17.41 -9.32 -7.26
C GLN A 421 16.94 -7.97 -6.72
N LEU A 422 15.63 -7.83 -6.44
CA LEU A 422 15.07 -6.59 -5.91
C LEU A 422 15.58 -6.29 -4.49
N LEU A 423 15.66 -7.29 -3.62
CA LEU A 423 16.18 -7.09 -2.26
C LEU A 423 17.65 -6.63 -2.30
N ASN A 424 18.49 -7.26 -3.13
CA ASN A 424 19.88 -6.87 -3.29
C ASN A 424 20.02 -5.45 -3.89
N GLN A 425 19.19 -5.09 -4.86
CA GLN A 425 19.17 -3.73 -5.41
C GLN A 425 18.77 -2.69 -4.36
N VAL A 426 17.74 -2.97 -3.57
CA VAL A 426 17.30 -2.08 -2.48
C VAL A 426 18.41 -1.92 -1.45
N LEU A 427 18.97 -3.04 -0.97
CA LEU A 427 20.07 -3.04 -0.01
C LEU A 427 21.26 -2.22 -0.52
N ASN A 428 21.76 -2.50 -1.72
CA ASN A 428 22.91 -1.79 -2.27
C ASN A 428 22.70 -0.28 -2.39
N ARG A 429 21.50 0.16 -2.74
CA ARG A 429 21.21 1.59 -2.92
C ARG A 429 21.03 2.31 -1.59
N VAL A 430 20.42 1.65 -0.61
CA VAL A 430 20.13 2.25 0.70
C VAL A 430 21.33 2.15 1.66
N THR A 431 22.13 1.09 1.60
CA THR A 431 23.24 0.86 2.54
C THR A 431 24.61 1.27 2.04
N ALA A 432 24.75 1.77 0.81
CA ALA A 432 26.06 2.18 0.29
C ALA A 432 26.59 3.42 1.06
N GLU A 433 27.80 3.31 1.60
CA GLU A 433 28.42 4.41 2.34
C GLU A 433 28.65 5.64 1.44
N ARG A 434 28.31 6.84 1.95
CA ARG A 434 28.40 8.14 1.23
C ARG A 434 27.58 8.21 -0.07
N ASN A 435 26.58 7.35 -0.22
CA ASN A 435 25.73 7.28 -1.40
C ASN A 435 24.62 8.36 -1.40
N LEU A 436 23.92 8.45 -2.53
CA LEU A 436 22.84 9.41 -2.79
C LEU A 436 21.76 9.42 -1.68
N PHE A 437 21.41 8.24 -1.18
CA PHE A 437 20.35 8.06 -0.18
C PHE A 437 20.73 8.72 1.16
N ASP A 438 21.93 8.46 1.68
CA ASP A 438 22.41 9.01 2.95
C ASP A 438 22.48 10.55 2.92
N ARG A 439 22.86 11.12 1.76
CA ARG A 439 22.85 12.58 1.56
C ARG A 439 21.45 13.16 1.65
N VAL A 440 20.46 12.56 0.97
CA VAL A 440 19.08 13.05 0.98
C VAL A 440 18.47 12.97 2.38
N VAL A 441 18.66 11.85 3.08
CA VAL A 441 18.20 11.69 4.48
C VAL A 441 18.83 12.74 5.39
N THR A 442 20.12 13.04 5.20
CA THR A 442 20.85 14.04 5.98
C THR A 442 20.37 15.48 5.68
N LEU A 443 20.01 15.79 4.44
CA LEU A 443 19.54 17.12 4.03
C LEU A 443 18.20 17.52 4.66
N ARG A 444 17.36 16.54 5.09
CA ARG A 444 16.04 16.78 5.71
C ARG A 444 15.18 17.79 4.93
N LEU A 445 15.09 17.61 3.61
CA LEU A 445 14.30 18.47 2.75
C LEU A 445 12.80 18.37 3.12
N PRO A 446 12.07 19.50 3.19
CA PRO A 446 10.63 19.49 3.49
C PRO A 446 9.85 18.80 2.36
N GLY A 447 9.03 17.81 2.71
CA GLY A 447 8.34 16.93 1.78
C GLY A 447 8.99 15.54 1.58
N LEU A 448 10.15 15.29 2.19
CA LEU A 448 10.81 13.96 2.22
C LEU A 448 10.87 13.37 3.64
N GLU A 449 9.99 13.78 4.54
CA GLU A 449 10.03 13.39 5.95
C GLU A 449 9.88 11.87 6.14
N SER A 450 9.18 11.18 5.25
CA SER A 450 9.01 9.72 5.31
C SER A 450 10.24 8.94 4.82
N VAL A 451 11.12 9.57 4.05
CA VAL A 451 12.31 8.94 3.47
C VAL A 451 13.40 8.80 4.53
N ASP A 452 13.59 7.57 5.01
CA ASP A 452 14.59 7.22 6.03
C ASP A 452 15.05 5.77 5.86
N HIS A 453 16.22 5.44 6.41
CA HIS A 453 16.78 4.08 6.37
C HIS A 453 15.89 3.06 7.08
N TYR A 454 15.30 3.43 8.22
CA TYR A 454 14.53 2.50 9.06
C TYR A 454 13.37 1.79 8.35
N PRO A 455 12.37 2.50 7.76
CA PRO A 455 11.17 1.85 7.22
C PRO A 455 11.45 0.83 6.11
N ILE A 456 12.43 1.10 5.24
CA ILE A 456 12.77 0.24 4.10
C ILE A 456 13.67 -0.92 4.51
N LEU A 457 14.72 -0.68 5.30
CA LEU A 457 15.66 -1.73 5.70
C LEU A 457 14.98 -2.77 6.59
N VAL A 458 14.15 -2.34 7.53
CA VAL A 458 13.41 -3.25 8.42
C VAL A 458 12.45 -4.17 7.64
N ALA A 459 11.83 -3.67 6.55
CA ALA A 459 10.98 -4.50 5.70
C ALA A 459 11.79 -5.57 4.93
N VAL A 460 12.94 -5.18 4.37
CA VAL A 460 13.86 -6.11 3.70
C VAL A 460 14.42 -7.14 4.68
N THR A 461 14.81 -6.71 5.89
CA THR A 461 15.31 -7.60 6.94
C THR A 461 14.25 -8.64 7.32
N GLY A 462 12.98 -8.24 7.48
CA GLY A 462 11.90 -9.19 7.77
C GLY A 462 11.72 -10.27 6.70
N ILE A 463 11.81 -9.89 5.42
CA ILE A 463 11.78 -10.85 4.31
C ILE A 463 12.96 -11.83 4.39
N LEU A 464 14.18 -11.32 4.56
CA LEU A 464 15.39 -12.15 4.60
C LEU A 464 15.42 -13.07 5.81
N VAL A 465 15.06 -12.58 7.00
CA VAL A 465 14.94 -13.39 8.22
C VAL A 465 13.92 -14.52 8.01
N ARG A 466 12.77 -14.22 7.39
CA ARG A 466 11.78 -15.27 7.11
C ARG A 466 12.32 -16.36 6.17
N LEU A 467 13.04 -15.97 5.12
CA LEU A 467 13.58 -16.91 4.13
C LEU A 467 14.78 -17.71 4.65
N LEU A 468 15.66 -17.08 5.45
CA LEU A 468 16.98 -17.63 5.79
C LEU A 468 17.07 -18.19 7.21
N VAL A 469 16.24 -17.72 8.14
CA VAL A 469 16.26 -18.14 9.55
C VAL A 469 15.07 -19.03 9.88
N HIS A 470 13.87 -18.67 9.41
CA HIS A 470 12.64 -19.40 9.72
C HIS A 470 12.16 -20.33 8.60
N GLY A 471 12.89 -20.41 7.49
CA GLY A 471 12.59 -21.33 6.39
C GLY A 471 12.88 -22.80 6.74
N PRO A 472 12.22 -23.77 6.08
CA PRO A 472 12.64 -25.16 6.17
C PRO A 472 14.06 -25.30 5.61
N ALA A 473 14.88 -26.20 6.16
CA ALA A 473 16.31 -26.32 5.80
C ALA A 473 16.57 -26.36 4.28
N SER A 474 15.84 -27.21 3.54
CA SER A 474 15.95 -27.29 2.08
C SER A 474 15.54 -26.01 1.34
N GLY A 475 14.60 -25.24 1.91
CA GLY A 475 14.17 -23.95 1.39
C GLY A 475 15.20 -22.86 1.68
N THR A 476 15.78 -22.86 2.88
CA THR A 476 16.87 -21.95 3.27
C THR A 476 18.07 -22.10 2.36
N ASP A 477 18.48 -23.32 2.02
CA ASP A 477 19.61 -23.57 1.11
C ASP A 477 19.33 -23.00 -0.29
N ARG A 478 18.10 -23.21 -0.82
CA ARG A 478 17.66 -22.66 -2.10
C ARG A 478 17.65 -21.13 -2.08
N ALA A 479 17.06 -20.52 -1.05
CA ALA A 479 17.01 -19.07 -0.89
C ALA A 479 18.41 -18.47 -0.77
N THR A 480 19.30 -19.12 -0.02
CA THR A 480 20.70 -18.72 0.12
C THR A 480 21.41 -18.78 -1.22
N SER A 481 21.31 -19.91 -1.93
CA SER A 481 21.93 -20.08 -3.26
C SER A 481 21.45 -19.03 -4.26
N VAL A 482 20.15 -18.77 -4.31
CA VAL A 482 19.57 -17.75 -5.21
C VAL A 482 20.02 -16.34 -4.83
N LEU A 483 20.07 -16.02 -3.54
CA LEU A 483 20.52 -14.71 -3.06
C LEU A 483 22.00 -14.46 -3.38
N LEU A 484 22.86 -15.46 -3.17
CA LEU A 484 24.31 -15.37 -3.42
C LEU A 484 24.66 -15.42 -4.91
N ALA A 485 23.86 -16.10 -5.73
CA ALA A 485 24.07 -16.17 -7.18
C ALA A 485 23.80 -14.82 -7.87
N ASP A 486 23.04 -13.93 -7.23
CA ASP A 486 22.78 -12.61 -7.78
C ASP A 486 24.05 -11.73 -7.73
N PRO A 487 24.48 -11.13 -8.85
CA PRO A 487 25.70 -10.33 -8.93
C PRO A 487 25.67 -9.06 -8.07
N CYS A 488 24.47 -8.58 -7.71
CA CYS A 488 24.32 -7.45 -6.83
C CYS A 488 24.42 -7.85 -5.35
N PHE A 489 24.59 -9.12 -5.00
CA PHE A 489 24.75 -9.51 -3.60
C PHE A 489 26.03 -8.92 -2.99
N GLN A 490 25.88 -8.29 -1.82
CA GLN A 490 26.98 -7.70 -1.07
C GLN A 490 26.81 -7.99 0.41
N LEU A 491 27.67 -8.85 0.98
CA LEU A 491 27.62 -9.21 2.41
C LEU A 491 27.70 -7.97 3.31
N ARG A 492 28.44 -6.94 2.90
CA ARG A 492 28.54 -5.65 3.61
C ARG A 492 27.20 -4.96 3.85
N SER A 493 26.23 -5.12 2.95
CA SER A 493 24.89 -4.54 3.13
C SER A 493 24.15 -5.18 4.30
N ILE A 494 24.43 -6.45 4.60
CA ILE A 494 23.90 -7.14 5.77
C ILE A 494 24.64 -6.70 7.03
N CYS A 495 25.97 -6.56 6.99
CA CYS A 495 26.76 -6.03 8.11
C CYS A 495 26.32 -4.61 8.52
N TYR A 496 25.96 -3.78 7.53
CA TYR A 496 25.45 -2.43 7.73
C TYR A 496 24.20 -2.38 8.63
N LEU A 497 23.32 -3.40 8.56
CA LEU A 497 22.11 -3.47 9.39
C LEU A 497 22.42 -3.49 10.90
N LEU A 498 23.57 -4.06 11.28
CA LEU A 498 24.04 -4.12 12.67
C LEU A 498 24.98 -2.96 13.03
N GLY A 499 25.26 -2.04 12.10
CA GLY A 499 26.19 -0.94 12.31
C GLY A 499 27.66 -1.37 12.40
N GLN A 500 28.01 -2.55 11.89
CA GLN A 500 29.39 -3.03 11.91
C GLN A 500 30.27 -2.17 10.97
N PRO A 501 31.46 -1.73 11.42
CA PRO A 501 32.37 -0.96 10.60
C PRO A 501 32.96 -1.80 9.46
N GLU A 502 33.22 -1.16 8.32
CA GLU A 502 33.93 -1.79 7.21
C GLU A 502 35.36 -2.16 7.66
N PRO A 503 35.88 -3.36 7.33
CA PRO A 503 37.31 -3.60 7.45
C PRO A 503 38.04 -2.64 6.50
N PRO A 504 39.01 -1.84 6.99
CA PRO A 504 39.65 -0.82 6.17
C PRO A 504 40.31 -1.45 4.95
N ALA A 505 40.07 -0.88 3.76
CA ALA A 505 40.83 -1.24 2.58
C ALA A 505 42.32 -1.00 2.84
N PRO A 506 43.22 -1.93 2.47
CA PRO A 506 44.65 -1.79 2.74
C PRO A 506 45.16 -0.47 2.14
N GLY A 507 45.59 0.45 3.01
CA GLY A 507 46.15 1.75 2.63
C GLY A 507 45.26 2.98 2.82
N THR A 508 44.05 2.87 3.40
CA THR A 508 43.20 4.04 3.70
C THR A 508 43.22 4.42 5.18
N ALA A 509 43.33 5.72 5.46
CA ALA A 509 43.33 6.28 6.82
C ALA A 509 41.98 6.05 7.52
N LEU A 510 42.03 5.82 8.84
CA LEU A 510 40.86 5.63 9.69
C LEU A 510 39.86 6.79 9.54
N PRO A 511 38.56 6.52 9.29
CA PRO A 511 37.55 7.57 9.21
C PRO A 511 37.36 8.26 10.57
N ALA A 512 37.08 9.57 10.53
CA ALA A 512 36.77 10.37 11.73
C ALA A 512 35.51 9.85 12.46
N PRO A 513 35.43 9.91 13.79
CA PRO A 513 34.49 9.12 14.59
C PRO A 513 33.05 9.67 14.72
N ASP A 514 32.59 10.59 13.86
CA ASP A 514 31.46 11.48 14.23
C ASP A 514 30.22 11.48 13.32
N GLN A 515 29.93 10.39 12.59
CA GLN A 515 28.66 10.26 11.87
C GLN A 515 27.83 9.11 12.43
N LYS A 516 26.65 9.42 13.00
CA LYS A 516 25.67 8.44 13.46
C LYS A 516 25.28 7.51 12.31
N ARG A 517 25.85 6.31 12.28
CA ARG A 517 25.51 5.27 11.30
C ARG A 517 24.17 4.62 11.68
N PHE A 518 23.40 4.22 10.68
CA PHE A 518 22.22 3.40 10.92
C PHE A 518 22.64 2.08 11.58
N SER A 519 21.88 1.64 12.58
CA SER A 519 22.00 0.31 13.16
C SER A 519 20.66 -0.06 13.77
N LEU A 520 20.19 -1.28 13.53
CA LEU A 520 18.97 -1.82 14.14
C LEU A 520 19.05 -1.80 15.68
N GLN A 521 20.25 -1.92 16.24
CA GLN A 521 20.51 -1.87 17.68
C GLN A 521 20.13 -0.52 18.31
N SER A 522 20.13 0.56 17.51
CA SER A 522 19.76 1.90 17.98
C SER A 522 18.25 2.07 18.20
N TYR A 523 17.42 1.11 17.78
CA TYR A 523 15.95 1.20 17.80
C TYR A 523 15.33 0.22 18.81
N THR A 524 15.80 0.26 20.07
CA THR A 524 15.38 -0.66 21.16
C THR A 524 13.89 -0.66 21.47
N ASP A 525 13.18 0.43 21.17
CA ASP A 525 11.73 0.54 21.39
C ASP A 525 10.91 -0.23 20.35
N TYR A 526 11.53 -0.62 19.23
CA TYR A 526 10.83 -1.20 18.08
C TYR A 526 11.40 -2.54 17.62
N ILE A 527 12.69 -2.79 17.86
CA ILE A 527 13.40 -4.04 17.55
C ILE A 527 13.64 -4.79 18.86
N SER A 528 13.07 -5.98 18.97
CA SER A 528 13.26 -6.88 20.11
C SER A 528 14.65 -7.53 20.10
N VAL A 529 15.08 -8.05 21.26
CA VAL A 529 16.36 -8.77 21.39
C VAL A 529 16.34 -10.04 20.55
N GLU A 530 15.19 -10.70 20.47
CA GLU A 530 14.96 -11.89 19.66
C GLU A 530 15.08 -11.59 18.16
N GLU A 531 14.49 -10.48 17.70
CA GLU A 531 14.62 -10.03 16.31
C GLU A 531 16.07 -9.67 15.98
N LEU A 532 16.80 -9.03 16.89
CA LEU A 532 18.20 -8.71 16.68
C LEU A 532 19.06 -9.98 16.56
N ALA A 533 18.82 -10.97 17.43
CA ALA A 533 19.51 -12.26 17.38
C ALA A 533 19.26 -13.01 16.07
N GLN A 534 18.06 -12.90 15.48
CA GLN A 534 17.76 -13.47 14.16
C GLN A 534 18.61 -12.83 13.05
N VAL A 535 18.86 -11.52 13.12
CA VAL A 535 19.73 -10.82 12.15
C VAL A 535 21.19 -11.29 12.29
N GLU A 536 21.66 -11.49 13.52
CA GLU A 536 23.01 -12.03 13.78
C GLU A 536 23.17 -13.47 13.25
N GLN A 537 22.16 -14.32 13.49
CA GLN A 537 22.11 -15.68 12.95
C GLN A 537 22.14 -15.67 11.41
N MET A 538 21.33 -14.81 10.79
CA MET A 538 21.29 -14.63 9.34
C MET A 538 22.66 -14.19 8.79
N LEU A 539 23.32 -13.24 9.45
CA LEU A 539 24.64 -12.76 9.04
C LEU A 539 25.69 -13.88 9.12
N THR A 540 25.68 -14.67 10.20
CA THR A 540 26.62 -15.80 10.36
C THR A 540 26.41 -16.85 9.26
N HIS A 541 25.15 -17.19 8.99
CA HIS A 541 24.78 -18.11 7.91
C HIS A 541 25.29 -17.62 6.55
N LEU A 542 24.96 -16.38 6.17
CA LEU A 542 25.38 -15.80 4.88
C LEU A 542 26.90 -15.65 4.75
N THR A 543 27.60 -15.35 5.86
CA THR A 543 29.07 -15.29 5.86
C THR A 543 29.67 -16.66 5.53
N SER A 544 29.16 -17.72 6.16
CA SER A 544 29.63 -19.08 5.91
C SER A 544 29.32 -19.55 4.48
N ALA A 545 28.11 -19.30 3.99
CA ALA A 545 27.69 -19.70 2.65
C ALA A 545 28.41 -18.90 1.56
N SER A 546 28.66 -17.60 1.77
CA SER A 546 29.44 -16.77 0.85
C SER A 546 30.90 -17.24 0.75
N ALA A 547 31.52 -17.66 1.86
CA ALA A 547 32.87 -18.21 1.85
C ALA A 547 32.94 -19.54 1.08
N GLN A 548 31.94 -20.41 1.26
CA GLN A 548 31.84 -21.67 0.51
C GLN A 548 31.62 -21.43 -0.99
N ALA A 549 30.74 -20.50 -1.36
CA ALA A 549 30.49 -20.16 -2.75
C ALA A 549 31.74 -19.59 -3.44
N ALA A 550 32.49 -18.70 -2.77
CA ALA A 550 33.74 -18.15 -3.28
C ALA A 550 34.84 -19.22 -3.44
N ALA A 551 34.88 -20.23 -2.56
CA ALA A 551 35.81 -21.36 -2.68
C ALA A 551 35.45 -22.30 -3.85
N ALA A 552 34.18 -22.35 -4.24
CA ALA A 552 33.67 -23.22 -5.32
C ALA A 552 33.70 -22.55 -6.72
N SER A 553 33.81 -21.22 -6.81
CA SER A 553 33.78 -20.49 -8.08
C SER A 553 35.09 -20.60 -8.86
N LEU A 554 35.03 -21.16 -10.08
CA LEU A 554 36.09 -21.10 -11.09
C LEU A 554 35.99 -19.79 -11.90
N PRO A 555 37.11 -19.18 -12.31
CA PRO A 555 37.08 -17.95 -13.13
C PRO A 555 36.39 -18.22 -14.47
N THR A 556 35.28 -17.53 -14.74
CA THR A 556 34.52 -17.61 -16.00
C THR A 556 35.05 -16.56 -16.98
N SER A 557 35.34 -16.95 -18.22
CA SER A 557 35.82 -16.03 -19.29
C SER A 557 34.75 -14.99 -19.65
N GLU A 558 35.14 -13.73 -19.92
CA GLU A 558 34.22 -12.65 -20.30
C GLU A 558 33.41 -12.97 -21.58
N GLU A 559 33.96 -13.81 -22.48
CA GLU A 559 33.28 -14.25 -23.71
C GLU A 559 32.11 -15.22 -23.45
N ASP A 560 32.04 -15.81 -22.26
CA ASP A 560 31.00 -16.78 -21.88
C ASP A 560 29.85 -16.14 -21.09
N LEU A 561 29.88 -14.83 -20.88
CA LEU A 561 28.85 -14.10 -20.15
C LEU A 561 27.62 -13.80 -21.02
N CYS A 562 26.46 -13.87 -20.39
CA CYS A 562 25.17 -13.56 -21.00
C CYS A 562 25.16 -12.10 -21.50
N PRO A 563 24.86 -11.85 -22.79
CA PRO A 563 24.88 -10.50 -23.35
C PRO A 563 23.75 -9.59 -22.84
N ILE A 564 22.79 -10.12 -22.06
CA ILE A 564 21.69 -9.32 -21.49
C ILE A 564 22.05 -8.80 -20.09
N CYS A 565 22.63 -9.65 -19.23
CA CYS A 565 22.95 -9.27 -17.85
C CYS A 565 24.43 -9.08 -17.59
N TYR A 566 25.31 -9.47 -18.51
CA TYR A 566 26.78 -9.42 -18.40
C TYR A 566 27.35 -10.04 -17.11
N ALA A 567 26.61 -10.96 -16.48
CA ALA A 567 26.93 -11.41 -15.13
C ALA A 567 26.76 -12.91 -14.90
N HIS A 568 25.88 -13.56 -15.66
CA HIS A 568 25.72 -15.02 -15.61
C HIS A 568 26.24 -15.64 -16.89
N PRO A 569 26.79 -16.87 -16.86
CA PRO A 569 27.19 -17.56 -18.08
C PRO A 569 26.00 -17.83 -19.00
N ILE A 570 26.26 -17.89 -20.31
CA ILE A 570 25.29 -18.29 -21.32
C ILE A 570 24.84 -19.73 -21.04
N SER A 571 23.53 -19.96 -20.89
CA SER A 571 22.96 -21.27 -20.51
C SER A 571 21.67 -21.63 -21.24
N ALA A 572 21.19 -20.78 -22.15
CA ALA A 572 19.97 -20.99 -22.91
C ALA A 572 20.15 -20.57 -24.38
N VAL A 573 19.54 -21.31 -25.29
CA VAL A 573 19.42 -20.97 -26.72
C VAL A 573 17.95 -20.92 -27.14
N PHE A 574 17.59 -19.96 -27.98
CA PHE A 574 16.20 -19.73 -28.39
C PHE A 574 15.94 -20.31 -29.78
N GLN A 575 14.85 -21.08 -29.92
CA GLN A 575 14.44 -21.62 -31.22
C GLN A 575 13.29 -20.81 -31.83
N PRO A 576 13.29 -20.56 -33.16
CA PRO A 576 14.25 -21.06 -34.16
C PRO A 576 15.45 -20.12 -34.42
N CYS A 577 15.57 -18.98 -33.74
CA CYS A 577 16.51 -17.93 -34.13
C CYS A 577 17.96 -18.14 -33.67
N GLY A 578 18.25 -19.11 -32.82
CA GLY A 578 19.59 -19.50 -32.37
C GLY A 578 20.30 -18.51 -31.45
N HIS A 579 19.63 -17.42 -31.04
CA HIS A 579 20.20 -16.46 -30.09
C HIS A 579 20.35 -17.06 -28.69
N LYS A 580 21.32 -16.56 -27.93
CA LYS A 580 21.72 -17.13 -26.64
C LYS A 580 21.65 -16.11 -25.51
N SER A 581 21.26 -16.56 -24.32
CA SER A 581 21.37 -15.80 -23.07
C SER A 581 21.53 -16.77 -21.89
N CYS A 582 21.57 -16.26 -20.66
CA CYS A 582 21.32 -17.11 -19.50
C CYS A 582 19.82 -17.44 -19.39
N LYS A 583 19.49 -18.59 -18.78
CA LYS A 583 18.10 -19.02 -18.50
C LYS A 583 17.28 -17.97 -17.74
N ALA A 584 17.91 -17.31 -16.76
CA ALA A 584 17.23 -16.33 -15.93
C ALA A 584 16.64 -15.17 -16.75
N CYS A 585 17.42 -14.59 -17.67
CA CYS A 585 16.97 -13.49 -18.51
C CYS A 585 15.81 -13.91 -19.43
N ILE A 586 15.94 -15.06 -20.12
CA ILE A 586 14.91 -15.48 -21.08
C ILE A 586 13.61 -15.88 -20.39
N ASN A 587 13.67 -16.59 -19.27
CA ASN A 587 12.47 -16.99 -18.53
C ASN A 587 11.68 -15.76 -18.05
N GLN A 588 12.38 -14.72 -17.57
CA GLN A 588 11.75 -13.47 -17.15
C GLN A 588 11.10 -12.72 -18.32
N HIS A 589 11.71 -12.76 -19.50
CA HIS A 589 11.16 -12.10 -20.69
C HIS A 589 9.92 -12.81 -21.23
N LEU A 590 9.94 -14.14 -21.29
CA LEU A 590 8.82 -14.96 -21.75
C LEU A 590 7.56 -14.82 -20.91
N MET A 591 7.65 -14.28 -19.69
CA MET A 591 6.48 -13.92 -18.89
C MET A 591 5.64 -12.81 -19.51
N ASN A 592 6.29 -11.82 -20.12
CA ASN A 592 5.65 -10.59 -20.58
C ASN A 592 5.59 -10.53 -22.11
N ASN A 593 6.51 -11.18 -22.80
CA ASN A 593 6.63 -11.12 -24.25
C ASN A 593 7.18 -12.43 -24.83
N LYS A 594 6.56 -12.90 -25.92
CA LYS A 594 6.92 -14.17 -26.58
C LYS A 594 7.98 -14.03 -27.68
N ASP A 595 8.46 -12.82 -27.95
CA ASP A 595 9.42 -12.55 -29.03
C ASP A 595 10.88 -12.53 -28.54
N CYS A 596 11.85 -12.80 -29.40
CA CYS A 596 13.27 -12.77 -29.05
C CYS A 596 13.81 -11.35 -28.78
N PHE A 597 14.65 -11.19 -27.74
CA PHE A 597 15.34 -9.93 -27.41
C PHE A 597 16.04 -9.26 -28.60
N PHE A 598 16.69 -10.07 -29.43
CA PHE A 598 17.64 -9.60 -30.42
C PHE A 598 16.99 -9.38 -31.78
N CYS A 599 16.22 -10.36 -32.26
CA CYS A 599 15.65 -10.36 -33.60
C CYS A 599 14.14 -10.16 -33.64
N LYS A 600 13.46 -10.11 -32.48
CA LYS A 600 12.00 -10.00 -32.35
C LYS A 600 11.20 -11.13 -33.05
N ALA A 601 11.84 -12.24 -33.41
CA ALA A 601 11.14 -13.43 -33.87
C ALA A 601 10.46 -14.14 -32.70
N THR A 602 9.25 -14.66 -32.88
CA THR A 602 8.53 -15.41 -31.84
C THR A 602 9.30 -16.66 -31.44
N ILE A 603 9.56 -16.80 -30.13
CA ILE A 603 10.28 -17.93 -29.55
C ILE A 603 9.30 -19.09 -29.38
N VAL A 604 9.65 -20.23 -29.98
CA VAL A 604 8.85 -21.46 -29.93
C VAL A 604 9.27 -22.34 -28.74
N SER A 605 10.57 -22.43 -28.49
CA SER A 605 11.13 -23.15 -27.34
C SER A 605 12.46 -22.53 -26.89
N VAL A 606 12.81 -22.80 -25.64
CA VAL A 606 14.11 -22.46 -25.05
C VAL A 606 14.79 -23.76 -24.65
N GLU A 607 16.00 -23.98 -25.14
CA GLU A 607 16.78 -25.20 -24.90
C GLU A 607 18.03 -24.86 -24.07
N ASP A 608 18.51 -25.86 -23.32
CA ASP A 608 19.71 -25.75 -22.50
C ASP A 608 20.96 -25.67 -23.38
N TRP A 609 21.79 -24.66 -23.13
CA TRP A 609 23.07 -24.52 -23.84
C TRP A 609 24.22 -24.89 -22.91
N GLU A 610 24.91 -25.99 -23.23
CA GLU A 610 26.18 -26.35 -22.63
C GLU A 610 27.31 -26.15 -23.64
N LYS A 611 28.37 -25.45 -23.24
CA LYS A 611 29.57 -25.28 -24.07
C LYS A 611 30.27 -26.64 -24.14
N ALA A 612 30.38 -27.23 -25.33
CA ALA A 612 31.14 -28.46 -25.53
C ALA A 612 32.57 -28.25 -25.02
N ALA A 613 33.01 -29.07 -24.07
CA ALA A 613 34.39 -29.07 -23.60
C ALA A 613 35.29 -29.37 -24.81
N ASN A 614 36.06 -28.39 -25.27
CA ASN A 614 37.00 -28.60 -26.36
C ASN A 614 37.98 -29.71 -25.97
N SER A 615 37.89 -30.82 -26.68
CA SER A 615 38.88 -31.87 -26.73
C SER A 615 40.21 -31.30 -27.23
N SER A 616 41.07 -30.85 -26.33
CA SER A 616 42.50 -30.73 -26.59
C SER A 616 43.13 -32.13 -26.48
N ALA A 617 42.72 -33.04 -27.35
CA ALA A 617 43.43 -34.28 -27.59
C ALA A 617 44.54 -33.97 -28.62
N THR A 618 45.75 -33.85 -28.09
CA THR A 618 47.04 -34.11 -28.76
C THR A 618 46.93 -34.82 -30.12
N SER A 619 47.33 -34.14 -31.19
CA SER A 619 47.85 -34.79 -32.40
C SER A 619 49.37 -34.63 -32.44
N SER A 620 50.05 -35.48 -31.68
CA SER A 620 51.44 -35.86 -31.95
C SER A 620 51.41 -37.05 -32.92
N ALA A 621 51.79 -36.86 -34.18
CA ALA A 621 52.41 -37.89 -35.03
C ALA A 621 52.74 -37.37 -36.44
N ALA A 622 53.99 -37.66 -36.82
CA ALA A 622 54.66 -37.58 -38.13
C ALA A 622 55.09 -36.19 -38.64
#